data_AF-A0A959VQJ1-F1
#
_entry.id   AF-A0A959VQJ1-F1
#
_cell.length_a   1.000
_cell.length_b   1.000
_cell.length_c   1.000
_cell.angle_alpha   90.00
_cell.angle_beta   90.00
_cell.angle_gamma   90.00
#
_symmetry.space_group_name_H-M   'P 1'
#
loop_
_entity.id
_entity.type
_entity.pdbx_description
1 polymer ?
#
loop_
_entity_poly.entity_id
_entity_poly.type
_entity_poly.pdbx_seq_one_letter_code
_entity_poly.pdbx_strand_id
1 'polypeptide(L)' 'MIQGYREFITRGNVIDLAVAVVIGAAFTGLVNSVVEDLLTPIIAAIIGEPDFSALSFTVNGSVFTYGNFIN' A
#
# COMPACT_ATOMS: atom_id res chain seq x y z
N MET A 1 7.46 -6.94 36.70
CA MET A 1 7.67 -6.69 35.26
C MET A 1 6.36 -6.47 34.51
N ILE A 2 5.39 -7.39 34.58
CA ILE A 2 4.07 -7.24 33.92
C ILE A 2 3.32 -5.98 34.40
N GLN A 3 3.40 -5.65 35.69
CA GLN A 3 2.76 -4.46 36.23
C GLN A 3 3.38 -3.15 35.70
N GLY A 4 4.72 -3.09 35.61
CA GLY A 4 5.42 -1.95 35.00
C GLY A 4 5.20 -1.83 33.49
N TYR A 5 5.03 -2.95 32.78
CA TYR A 5 4.62 -2.94 31.37
C TYR A 5 3.20 -2.37 31.20
N ARG A 6 2.26 -2.78 32.05
CA ARG A 6 0.90 -2.24 32.05
C ARG A 6 0.90 -0.74 32.30
N GLU A 7 1.62 -0.29 33.33
CA GLU A 7 1.76 1.15 33.63
C GLU A 7 2.37 1.94 32.47
N PHE A 8 3.34 1.36 31.76
CA PHE A 8 3.96 1.97 30.59
C PHE A 8 2.98 2.16 29.43
N ILE A 9 2.24 1.11 29.03
CA ILE A 9 1.30 1.20 27.89
C ILE A 9 0.09 2.09 28.21
N THR A 10 -0.35 2.11 29.48
CA THR A 10 -1.46 3.00 29.90
C THR A 10 -1.02 4.43 30.14
N ARG A 11 0.29 4.73 30.09
CA ARG A 11 0.80 6.09 30.27
C ARG A 11 0.64 6.87 28.96
N GLY A 12 -0.09 7.98 29.04
CA GLY A 12 -0.28 8.86 27.89
C GLY A 12 -1.11 8.19 26.80
N ASN A 13 -0.73 8.40 25.54
CA ASN A 13 -1.46 7.95 24.34
C ASN A 13 -0.77 6.80 23.60
N VAL A 14 0.07 6.01 24.29
CA VAL A 14 0.88 4.95 23.67
C VAL A 14 0.00 3.88 23.01
N ILE A 15 -1.10 3.49 23.65
CA ILE A 15 -2.07 2.54 23.10
C ILE A 15 -2.72 3.09 21.82
N ASP A 16 -3.16 4.35 21.83
CA ASP A 16 -3.83 4.96 20.68
C ASP A 16 -2.89 5.08 19.48
N LEU A 17 -1.64 5.46 19.70
CA LEU A 17 -0.61 5.51 18.66
C LEU A 17 -0.30 4.12 18.11
N ALA A 18 -0.19 3.11 18.98
CA ALA A 18 0.06 1.73 18.55
C ALA A 18 -1.10 1.20 17.68
N VAL A 19 -2.34 1.47 18.08
CA VAL A 19 -3.54 1.11 17.30
C VAL A 19 -3.54 1.82 15.95
N ALA A 20 -3.23 3.12 15.91
CA ALA A 20 -3.16 3.87 14.66
C ALA A 20 -2.14 3.27 13.66
N VAL A 21 -0.97 2.86 14.14
CA VAL A 21 0.06 2.23 13.29
C VAL A 21 -0.40 0.87 12.77
N VAL A 22 -1.03 0.04 13.61
CA VAL A 22 -1.54 -1.28 13.21
C VAL A 22 -2.66 -1.14 12.17
N ILE A 23 -3.60 -0.21 12.38
CA ILE A 23 -4.67 0.09 11.42
C ILE A 23 -4.07 0.59 10.10
N GLY A 24 -3.11 1.52 10.16
CA GLY A 24 -2.44 2.03 8.96
C GLY A 24 -1.76 0.93 8.14
N ALA A 25 -1.03 0.03 8.80
CA ALA A 25 -0.38 -1.10 8.14
C ALA A 25 -1.39 -2.08 7.51
N ALA A 26 -2.46 -2.41 8.24
CA ALA A 26 -3.50 -3.31 7.74
C ALA A 26 -4.31 -2.69 6.58
N PHE A 27 -4.60 -1.39 6.65
CA PHE A 27 -5.38 -0.68 5.64
C PHE A 27 -4.63 -0.58 4.30
N THR A 28 -3.31 -0.37 4.33
CA THR A 28 -2.49 -0.41 3.10
C THR A 28 -2.62 -1.75 2.38
N GLY A 29 -2.60 -2.87 3.13
CA GLY A 29 -2.81 -4.20 2.53
C GLY A 29 -4.19 -4.36 1.89
N LEU A 30 -5.24 -3.82 2.53
CA LEU A 30 -6.59 -3.83 1.97
C LEU A 30 -6.66 -3.01 0.67
N VAL A 31 -6.09 -1.81 0.64
CA VAL A 31 -6.07 -0.97 -0.55
C VAL A 31 -5.31 -1.65 -1.69
N ASN A 32 -4.16 -2.26 -1.39
CA ASN A 32 -3.38 -2.98 -2.40
C ASN A 32 -4.14 -4.16 -2.99
N SER A 33 -4.81 -4.98 -2.16
CA SER A 33 -5.65 -6.07 -2.67
C SER A 33 -6.79 -5.56 -3.56
N VAL A 34 -7.41 -4.43 -3.23
CA VAL A 34 -8.42 -3.83 -4.11
C VAL A 34 -7.82 -3.39 -5.45
N VAL A 35 -6.61 -2.83 -5.45
CA VAL A 35 -5.90 -2.45 -6.68
C VAL A 35 -5.59 -3.69 -7.51
N GLU A 36 -4.88 -4.66 -6.93
CA GLU A 36 -4.38 -5.86 -7.59
C GLU A 36 -5.52 -6.78 -8.06
N ASP A 37 -6.56 -6.98 -7.24
CA ASP A 37 -7.61 -7.97 -7.51
C ASP A 37 -8.80 -7.40 -8.29
N LEU A 38 -9.02 -6.07 -8.27
CA LEU A 38 -10.16 -5.43 -8.93
C LEU A 38 -9.75 -4.41 -9.97
N LEU A 39 -8.91 -3.42 -9.63
CA LEU A 39 -8.59 -2.33 -10.56
C LEU A 39 -7.70 -2.79 -11.71
N THR A 40 -6.58 -3.46 -11.42
CA THR A 40 -5.64 -3.95 -12.44
C THR A 40 -6.34 -4.87 -13.46
N PRO A 41 -7.18 -5.85 -13.05
CA PRO A 41 -7.93 -6.69 -13.99
C PRO A 41 -8.98 -5.92 -14.82
N ILE A 42 -9.62 -4.90 -14.25
CA ILE A 42 -10.57 -4.06 -15.00
C ILE A 42 -9.85 -3.25 -16.07
N ILE A 43 -8.69 -2.67 -15.73
CA ILE A 43 -7.87 -1.90 -16.68
C ILE A 43 -7.30 -2.85 -17.75
N ALA A 44 -6.83 -4.04 -17.36
CA ALA A 44 -6.38 -5.11 -18.26
C ALA A 44 -7.49 -5.55 -19.23
N ALA A 45 -8.73 -5.67 -18.76
CA ALA A 45 -9.86 -6.03 -19.61
C ALA A 45 -10.17 -4.96 -20.68
N ILE A 46 -9.89 -3.68 -20.41
CA ILE A 46 -10.12 -2.58 -21.36
C ILE A 46 -8.97 -2.45 -22.35
N ILE A 47 -7.73 -2.55 -21.88
CA ILE A 47 -6.52 -2.33 -22.69
C ILE A 47 -6.11 -3.62 -23.44
N GLY A 48 -6.49 -4.78 -22.93
CA GLY A 48 -6.21 -6.09 -23.54
C GLY A 48 -4.88 -6.72 -23.12
N GLU A 49 -4.12 -6.07 -22.22
CA GLU A 49 -2.84 -6.57 -21.71
C GLU A 49 -2.94 -6.77 -20.18
N PRO A 50 -2.61 -7.96 -19.65
CA PRO A 50 -2.64 -8.25 -18.22
C PRO A 50 -1.43 -7.72 -17.44
N ASP A 51 -0.31 -7.42 -18.10
CA ASP A 51 0.91 -6.89 -17.46
C ASP A 51 1.28 -5.53 -18.05
N PHE A 52 1.17 -4.49 -17.23
CA PHE A 52 1.48 -3.12 -17.62
C PHE A 52 2.93 -2.72 -17.39
N SER A 53 3.78 -3.56 -16.79
CA SER A 53 5.15 -3.20 -16.38
C SER A 53 6.04 -2.66 -17.51
N ALA A 54 5.78 -3.07 -18.76
CA ALA A 54 6.51 -2.61 -19.94
C ALA A 54 6.16 -1.16 -20.35
N LEU A 55 5.08 -0.59 -19.83
CA LEU A 55 4.64 0.76 -20.17
C LEU A 55 5.59 1.81 -19.56
N SER A 56 6.34 2.46 -20.44
CA SER A 56 7.26 3.52 -20.08
C SER A 56 7.37 4.59 -21.16
N PHE A 57 7.85 5.78 -20.76
CA PHE A 57 8.24 6.82 -21.70
C PHE A 57 9.54 7.48 -21.23
N THR A 58 10.25 8.12 -22.16
CA THR A 58 11.54 8.76 -21.86
C THR A 58 11.43 10.26 -22.04
N VAL A 59 11.87 11.02 -21.04
CA VAL A 59 12.03 12.49 -21.13
C VAL A 59 13.44 12.85 -20.73
N ASN A 60 14.16 13.54 -21.62
CA ASN A 60 15.54 13.99 -21.37
C ASN A 60 16.47 12.87 -20.87
N GLY A 61 16.38 11.68 -21.49
CA GLY A 61 17.18 10.50 -21.13
C GLY A 61 16.76 9.80 -19.83
N SER A 62 15.76 10.29 -19.10
CA SER A 62 15.20 9.62 -17.91
C SER A 62 13.99 8.76 -18.30
N VAL A 63 13.99 7.50 -17.85
CA VAL A 63 12.91 6.53 -18.12
C VAL A 63 11.87 6.58 -17.02
N PHE A 64 10.61 6.82 -17.39
CA PHE A 64 9.46 6.82 -16.49
C PHE A 64 8.62 5.57 -16.71
N THR A 65 8.67 4.63 -15.76
CA THR A 65 7.94 3.35 -15.79
C THR A 65 6.58 3.48 -15.12
N TYR A 66 5.64 4.17 -15.78
CA TYR A 66 4.29 4.38 -15.25
C TYR A 66 3.45 3.08 -15.22
N GLY A 67 3.85 2.08 -15.99
CA GLY A 67 3.28 0.74 -15.95
C GLY A 67 3.20 0.14 -14.55
N ASN A 68 4.27 0.29 -13.76
CA ASN A 68 4.35 -0.23 -12.40
C ASN A 68 3.42 0.47 -11.41
N PHE A 69 2.89 1.65 -11.75
CA PHE A 69 1.92 2.35 -10.91
C PHE A 69 0.50 1.83 -11.13
N ILE A 70 0.23 1.31 -12.33
CA ILE A 70 -1.08 0.79 -12.72
C ILE A 70 -1.21 -0.69 -12.34
N ASN A 71 -0.09 -1.41 -12.35
CA ASN A 71 -0.03 -2.84 -12.04
C ASN A 71 -0.38 -3.14 -10.58
#